data_AF-A0A812UY35-F1
#
_entry.id   AF-A0A812UY35-F1
#
_cell.length_a   1.000
_cell.length_b   1.000
_cell.length_c   1.000
_cell.angle_alpha   90.00
_cell.angle_beta   90.00
_cell.angle_gamma   90.00
#
_symmetry.space_group_name_H-M   'P 1'
#
loop_
_entity.id
_entity.type
_entity.pdbx_description
1 polymer ?
#
loop_
_entity_poly.entity_id
_entity_poly.type
_entity_poly.pdbx_seq_one_letter_code
_entity_poly.pdbx_strand_id
1 'polypeptide(L)'
;MASAQMMRRDKPKAAVTVHHMLQAGLRQGLVEVSADRLLHVEESLRASYEAFPKDARGNVPPHQVLPALTRAYFSKEHGWLVRGLESPGAPVIAPGESHQDARLPVTGGGLYEVQILKDKAPELARALKDTALSPVAVSAGLSLGDISRTVAALEQLLLEESLPLLRASYFLNGLDNVDPAERLPPPVAESQVHEVLLSYLLLFRHGLPRNLTDSESHQRLKQRAKKTADWPLLSQFEVQALNEVIHDPGTISWAQAREAVELIATRYGHWQQSECEDMKSTLMKMDTGAGRVKLQDFHGSPKHPHYQFTEKEDYLAKAGILVEEDGEKYVLIANYLLGPSNCIASSEYFAVCCLNQCETVLSQFEMILQAPAAPVAQIMQAVGRLRDNSTASELQESLKILVDDTGAVVLHSPGFRKWLHQAFPLECPRPTAQEDAAEEAELAEAREWLEMDEAARRKWQPLVVHPSECTRIPEWHAENSEQGPGGPGMHAEPEGMLTEV
;
A
#
# COMPACT_ATOMS: atom_id res chain seq x y z
N MET A 1 -46.54 50.06 -30.25
CA MET A 1 -45.22 49.41 -30.40
C MET A 1 -44.64 49.24 -29.01
N ALA A 2 -44.78 48.06 -28.41
CA ALA A 2 -44.18 47.72 -27.12
C ALA A 2 -43.10 46.68 -27.39
N SER A 3 -41.86 47.03 -27.08
CA SER A 3 -40.67 46.22 -27.34
C SER A 3 -40.51 45.18 -26.24
N ALA A 4 -40.55 43.90 -26.59
CA ALA A 4 -40.28 42.79 -25.68
C ALA A 4 -38.77 42.74 -25.36
N GLN A 5 -38.41 42.96 -24.10
CA GLN A 5 -37.08 42.64 -23.57
C GLN A 5 -37.00 41.12 -23.35
N MET A 6 -36.25 40.42 -24.21
CA MET A 6 -35.77 39.07 -23.92
C MET A 6 -34.77 39.14 -22.76
N MET A 7 -35.13 38.58 -21.61
CA MET A 7 -34.16 38.24 -20.58
C MET A 7 -33.16 37.23 -21.16
N ARG A 8 -31.88 37.60 -21.21
CA ARG A 8 -30.79 36.64 -21.40
C ARG A 8 -30.75 35.74 -20.17
N ARG A 9 -31.07 34.46 -20.34
CA ARG A 9 -30.69 33.41 -19.40
C ARG A 9 -29.16 33.32 -19.43
N ASP A 10 -28.51 33.74 -18.36
CA ASP A 10 -27.12 33.41 -18.12
C ASP A 10 -27.00 31.88 -18.09
N LYS A 11 -26.15 31.33 -18.96
CA LYS A 11 -25.79 29.92 -18.92
C LYS A 11 -25.06 29.67 -17.58
N PRO A 12 -25.43 28.63 -16.82
CA PRO A 12 -24.66 28.28 -15.62
C PRO A 12 -23.21 27.98 -16.06
N LYS A 13 -22.24 28.63 -15.42
CA LYS A 13 -20.83 28.25 -15.52
C LYS A 13 -20.75 26.77 -15.19
N ALA A 14 -20.12 25.97 -16.06
CA ALA A 14 -19.93 24.55 -15.82
C ALA A 14 -19.29 24.38 -14.43
N ALA A 15 -19.99 23.69 -13.52
CA ALA A 15 -19.44 23.34 -12.22
C ALA A 15 -18.20 22.48 -12.50
N VAL A 16 -17.02 23.01 -12.17
CA VAL A 16 -15.77 22.24 -12.26
C VAL A 16 -15.91 21.09 -11.27
N THR A 17 -15.96 19.86 -11.78
CA THR A 17 -16.04 18.66 -10.94
C THR A 17 -14.68 18.38 -10.30
N VAL A 18 -14.66 17.70 -9.15
CA VAL A 18 -13.42 17.25 -8.48
C VAL A 18 -12.51 16.49 -9.46
N HIS A 19 -13.11 15.60 -10.25
CA HIS A 19 -12.45 14.92 -11.35
C HIS A 19 -11.71 15.87 -12.30
N HIS A 20 -12.35 16.97 -12.71
CA HIS A 20 -11.73 17.97 -13.59
C HIS A 20 -10.59 18.72 -12.90
N MET A 21 -10.68 19.00 -11.60
CA MET A 21 -9.62 19.66 -10.83
C MET A 21 -8.38 18.76 -10.72
N LEU A 22 -8.58 17.49 -10.34
CA LEU A 22 -7.51 16.50 -10.25
C LEU A 22 -6.89 16.27 -11.63
N GLN A 23 -7.69 16.07 -12.68
CA GLN A 23 -7.15 15.93 -14.03
C GLN A 23 -6.39 17.16 -14.51
N ALA A 24 -6.87 18.37 -14.19
CA ALA A 24 -6.15 19.59 -14.54
C ALA A 24 -4.82 19.68 -13.80
N GLY A 25 -4.78 19.38 -12.49
CA GLY A 25 -3.55 19.34 -11.70
C GLY A 25 -2.56 18.30 -12.23
N LEU A 26 -3.03 17.10 -12.59
CA LEU A 26 -2.22 16.05 -13.19
C LEU A 26 -1.64 16.46 -14.55
N ARG A 27 -2.45 17.08 -15.41
CA ARG A 27 -2.00 17.56 -16.74
C ARG A 27 -1.04 18.74 -16.64
N GLN A 28 -1.29 19.68 -15.74
CA GLN A 28 -0.43 20.85 -15.55
C GLN A 28 0.86 20.49 -14.80
N GLY A 29 0.84 19.43 -13.98
CA GLY A 29 2.02 18.81 -13.39
C GLY A 29 2.76 17.84 -14.33
N LEU A 30 2.28 17.62 -15.56
CA LEU A 30 2.83 16.74 -16.61
C LEU A 30 3.35 15.38 -16.10
N VAL A 31 2.65 14.77 -15.15
CA VAL A 31 2.92 13.38 -14.77
C VAL A 31 2.25 12.47 -15.79
N GLU A 32 3.03 11.97 -16.75
CA GLU A 32 2.52 10.98 -17.71
C GLU A 32 2.47 9.60 -17.05
N VAL A 33 1.26 9.12 -16.80
CA VAL A 33 0.99 7.79 -16.25
C VAL A 33 0.59 6.84 -17.38
N SER A 34 1.28 5.70 -17.50
CA SER A 34 0.92 4.68 -18.49
C SER A 34 -0.42 4.00 -18.15
N ALA A 35 -1.11 3.49 -19.17
CA ALA A 35 -2.38 2.79 -18.98
C ALA A 35 -2.21 1.54 -18.10
N ASP A 36 -1.14 0.77 -18.31
CA ASP A 36 -0.87 -0.45 -17.56
C ASP A 36 -0.64 -0.18 -16.07
N ARG A 37 0.07 0.91 -15.75
CA ARG A 37 0.27 1.34 -14.36
C ARG A 37 -1.03 1.74 -13.70
N LEU A 38 -1.86 2.52 -14.40
CA LEU A 38 -3.16 2.92 -13.87
C LEU A 38 -4.04 1.70 -13.58
N LEU A 39 -4.04 0.70 -14.47
CA LEU A 39 -4.79 -0.54 -14.27
C LEU A 39 -4.27 -1.35 -13.08
N HIS A 40 -2.94 -1.46 -12.92
CA HIS A 40 -2.33 -2.14 -11.77
C HIS A 40 -2.72 -1.47 -10.43
N VAL A 41 -2.59 -0.14 -10.38
CA VAL A 41 -2.95 0.66 -9.20
C VAL A 41 -4.44 0.52 -8.88
N GLU A 42 -5.30 0.59 -9.90
CA GLU A 42 -6.74 0.41 -9.72
C GLU A 42 -7.09 -0.97 -9.17
N GLU A 43 -6.47 -2.02 -9.69
CA GLU A 43 -6.73 -3.39 -9.24
C GLU A 43 -6.29 -3.62 -7.79
N SER A 44 -5.10 -3.12 -7.41
CA SER A 44 -4.62 -3.24 -6.02
C SER A 44 -5.50 -2.48 -5.01
N LEU A 45 -6.06 -1.34 -5.40
CA LEU A 45 -6.91 -0.50 -4.55
C LEU A 45 -8.37 -0.97 -4.50
N ARG A 46 -8.82 -1.80 -5.45
CA ARG A 46 -10.24 -2.14 -5.62
C ARG A 46 -10.86 -2.74 -4.36
N ALA A 47 -10.20 -3.73 -3.74
CA ALA A 47 -10.74 -4.40 -2.55
C ALA A 47 -10.95 -3.41 -1.40
N SER A 48 -9.93 -2.60 -1.09
CA SER A 48 -10.00 -1.60 -0.03
C SER A 48 -11.04 -0.53 -0.35
N TYR A 49 -11.05 -0.02 -1.58
CA TYR A 49 -12.08 0.90 -2.03
C TYR A 49 -13.49 0.34 -1.82
N GLU A 50 -13.73 -0.92 -2.19
CA GLU A 50 -15.04 -1.57 -2.02
C GLU A 50 -15.44 -1.76 -0.54
N ALA A 51 -14.46 -1.91 0.35
CA ALA A 51 -14.67 -1.98 1.78
C ALA A 51 -14.87 -0.62 2.48
N PHE A 52 -14.67 0.52 1.81
CA PHE A 52 -15.03 1.82 2.41
C PHE A 52 -16.53 2.16 2.26
N PRO A 53 -17.11 2.90 3.22
CA PRO A 53 -18.42 3.49 3.06
C PRO A 53 -18.49 4.42 1.85
N LYS A 54 -19.52 4.26 1.02
CA LYS A 54 -19.72 5.03 -0.22
C LYS A 54 -21.05 5.74 -0.22
N ASP A 55 -21.11 6.89 -0.89
CA ASP A 55 -22.36 7.58 -1.19
C ASP A 55 -23.19 6.84 -2.27
N ALA A 56 -24.36 7.37 -2.63
CA ALA A 56 -25.22 6.80 -3.66
C ALA A 56 -24.61 6.84 -5.07
N ARG A 57 -23.56 7.65 -5.30
CA ARG A 57 -22.77 7.70 -6.53
C ARG A 57 -21.63 6.68 -6.52
N GLY A 58 -21.40 6.02 -5.40
CA GLY A 58 -20.30 5.07 -5.21
C GLY A 58 -18.98 5.73 -4.81
N ASN A 59 -18.99 6.98 -4.36
CA ASN A 59 -17.78 7.75 -4.01
C ASN A 59 -17.48 7.71 -2.51
N VAL A 60 -16.20 7.81 -2.17
CA VAL A 60 -15.69 7.88 -0.78
C VAL A 60 -15.32 9.32 -0.39
N PRO A 61 -15.33 9.67 0.90
CA PRO A 61 -14.90 11.00 1.35
C PRO A 61 -13.39 11.21 1.15
N PRO A 62 -12.93 12.42 0.78
CA PRO A 62 -11.56 12.62 0.33
C PRO A 62 -10.50 12.87 1.42
N HIS A 63 -10.85 13.39 2.59
CA HIS A 63 -9.84 14.01 3.46
C HIS A 63 -8.95 12.97 4.16
N GLN A 64 -9.55 11.99 4.83
CA GLN A 64 -8.81 10.96 5.57
C GLN A 64 -8.57 9.68 4.74
N VAL A 65 -9.56 9.26 3.95
CA VAL A 65 -9.52 7.98 3.21
C VAL A 65 -8.44 7.98 2.11
N LEU A 66 -8.26 9.09 1.40
CA LEU A 66 -7.26 9.15 0.33
C LEU A 66 -5.82 8.98 0.85
N PRO A 67 -5.35 9.71 1.89
CA PRO A 67 -4.06 9.44 2.52
C PRO A 67 -3.92 7.99 3.02
N ALA A 68 -4.95 7.45 3.65
CA ALA A 68 -4.93 6.09 4.20
C ALA A 68 -4.75 5.03 3.10
N LEU A 69 -5.58 5.06 2.06
CA LEU A 69 -5.47 4.17 0.89
C LEU A 69 -4.13 4.33 0.16
N THR A 70 -3.62 5.56 0.06
CA THR A 70 -2.32 5.82 -0.57
C THR A 70 -1.18 5.20 0.23
N ARG A 71 -1.18 5.35 1.56
CA ARG A 71 -0.19 4.74 2.46
C ARG A 71 -0.26 3.21 2.41
N ALA A 72 -1.48 2.66 2.45
CA ALA A 72 -1.71 1.22 2.36
C ALA A 72 -1.16 0.65 1.04
N TYR A 73 -1.45 1.30 -0.09
CA TYR A 73 -0.92 0.92 -1.41
C TYR A 73 0.61 0.86 -1.42
N PHE A 74 1.29 1.96 -1.05
CA PHE A 74 2.75 2.02 -1.14
C PHE A 74 3.46 1.03 -0.21
N SER A 75 2.95 0.85 1.01
CA SER A 75 3.53 -0.10 1.97
C SER A 75 3.27 -1.56 1.63
N LYS A 76 2.13 -1.88 0.99
CA LYS A 76 1.75 -3.23 0.56
C LYS A 76 2.44 -3.64 -0.74
N GLU A 77 2.43 -2.77 -1.76
CA GLU A 77 2.90 -3.10 -3.11
C GLU A 77 4.41 -2.91 -3.29
N HIS A 78 5.02 -1.96 -2.57
CA HIS A 78 6.42 -1.60 -2.78
C HIS A 78 7.26 -1.58 -1.50
N GLY A 79 6.63 -1.65 -0.34
CA GLY A 79 7.30 -1.43 0.95
C GLY A 79 7.76 0.01 1.11
N TRP A 80 7.19 0.96 0.36
CA TRP A 80 7.65 2.35 0.42
C TRP A 80 7.01 3.10 1.58
N LEU A 81 7.87 3.69 2.42
CA LEU A 81 7.49 4.74 3.36
C LEU A 81 7.68 6.09 2.66
N VAL A 82 6.59 6.67 2.16
CA VAL A 82 6.58 7.96 1.45
C VAL A 82 6.64 9.11 2.46
N ARG A 83 7.53 10.08 2.23
CA ARG A 83 7.76 11.22 3.14
C ARG A 83 6.58 12.20 3.15
N GLY A 84 6.03 12.45 4.33
CA GLY A 84 4.79 13.20 4.53
C GLY A 84 3.53 12.33 4.46
N LEU A 85 3.68 11.01 4.35
CA LEU A 85 2.61 10.01 4.37
C LEU A 85 2.84 8.96 5.46
N GLU A 86 3.76 9.20 6.40
CA GLU A 86 4.00 8.32 7.54
C GLU A 86 2.71 8.06 8.33
N SER A 87 2.67 6.93 9.06
CA SER A 87 1.56 6.68 9.99
C SER A 87 1.46 7.80 11.03
N PRO A 88 0.26 8.23 11.41
CA PRO A 88 0.07 9.27 12.42
C PRO A 88 0.83 8.99 13.71
N GLY A 89 1.71 9.90 14.11
CA GLY A 89 2.53 9.76 15.31
C GLY A 89 3.78 8.87 15.16
N ALA A 90 3.97 8.18 14.04
CA ALA A 90 5.18 7.41 13.79
C ALA A 90 6.41 8.34 13.70
N PRO A 91 7.54 7.99 14.35
CA PRO A 91 8.76 8.80 14.26
C PRO A 91 9.26 8.94 12.84
N VAL A 92 9.68 10.15 12.48
CA VAL A 92 10.30 10.46 11.20
C VAL A 92 11.81 10.46 11.36
N ILE A 93 12.49 9.65 10.54
CA ILE A 93 13.95 9.64 10.39
C ILE A 93 14.27 10.35 9.08
N ALA A 94 14.95 11.49 9.11
CA ALA A 94 15.22 12.25 7.89
C ALA A 94 16.23 11.52 6.97
N PRO A 95 16.32 11.91 5.68
CA PRO A 95 17.30 11.33 4.77
C PRO A 95 18.73 11.45 5.32
N GLY A 96 19.47 10.34 5.35
CA GLY A 96 20.83 10.28 5.90
C GLY A 96 20.95 10.27 7.42
N GLU A 97 19.85 10.26 8.15
CA GLU A 97 19.84 10.15 9.61
C GLU A 97 19.61 8.71 10.09
N SER A 98 19.83 8.47 11.38
CA SER A 98 19.60 7.17 12.02
C SER A 98 18.39 7.21 12.97
N HIS A 99 17.99 6.07 13.52
CA HIS A 99 16.95 6.00 14.55
C HIS A 99 17.26 6.85 15.80
N GLN A 100 18.52 7.23 16.02
CA GLN A 100 18.93 8.10 17.13
C GLN A 100 18.46 9.54 16.95
N ASP A 101 18.24 9.96 15.70
CA ASP A 101 17.85 11.31 15.32
C ASP A 101 16.34 11.41 15.07
N ALA A 102 15.59 10.32 15.28
CA ALA A 102 14.17 10.23 15.01
C ALA A 102 13.37 11.28 15.78
N ARG A 103 12.43 11.93 15.09
CA ARG A 103 11.61 13.02 15.63
C ARG A 103 10.14 12.67 15.49
N LEU A 104 9.31 13.15 16.42
CA LEU A 104 7.86 13.05 16.23
C LEU A 104 7.42 14.01 15.14
N PRO A 105 6.50 13.61 14.25
CA PRO A 105 5.98 14.47 13.19
C PRO A 105 5.21 15.63 13.80
N VAL A 106 5.35 16.81 13.19
CA VAL A 106 4.72 18.05 13.69
C VAL A 106 3.22 18.10 13.34
N THR A 107 2.80 17.44 12.26
CA THR A 107 1.39 17.34 11.83
C THR A 107 1.17 16.10 10.98
N GLY A 108 0.09 15.34 11.25
CA GLY A 108 -0.51 14.45 10.25
C GLY A 108 -1.22 15.31 9.20
N GLY A 109 -0.81 15.22 7.94
CA GLY A 109 -1.32 16.05 6.86
C GLY A 109 -2.08 15.23 5.82
N GLY A 110 -2.97 15.88 5.07
CA GLY A 110 -3.54 15.28 3.86
C GLY A 110 -2.48 15.05 2.79
N LEU A 111 -2.84 14.35 1.71
CA LEU A 111 -1.91 13.95 0.65
C LEU A 111 -1.14 15.14 0.05
N TYR A 112 -1.74 16.33 0.05
CA TYR A 112 -1.11 17.58 -0.42
C TYR A 112 0.13 18.03 0.39
N GLU A 113 0.37 17.46 1.58
CA GLU A 113 1.58 17.74 2.38
C GLU A 113 2.76 16.81 2.07
N VAL A 114 2.57 15.80 1.21
CA VAL A 114 3.65 14.91 0.76
C VAL A 114 4.76 15.72 0.12
N GLN A 115 6.00 15.45 0.55
CA GLN A 115 7.14 16.31 0.21
C GLN A 115 7.40 16.38 -1.31
N ILE A 116 7.33 15.24 -2.02
CA ILE A 116 7.56 15.22 -3.46
C ILE A 116 6.50 15.99 -4.25
N LEU A 117 5.26 16.02 -3.78
CA LEU A 117 4.19 16.79 -4.42
C LEU A 117 4.44 18.29 -4.27
N LYS A 118 4.89 18.74 -3.09
CA LYS A 118 5.24 20.14 -2.86
C LYS A 118 6.41 20.59 -3.73
N ASP A 119 7.42 19.74 -3.88
CA ASP A 119 8.67 20.09 -4.55
C ASP A 119 8.58 19.96 -6.08
N LYS A 120 7.93 18.90 -6.58
CA LYS A 120 7.91 18.55 -8.01
C LYS A 120 6.57 18.77 -8.70
N ALA A 121 5.46 18.78 -7.96
CA ALA A 121 4.13 18.91 -8.54
C ALA A 121 3.20 19.85 -7.72
N PRO A 122 3.60 21.12 -7.50
CA PRO A 122 2.88 22.04 -6.60
C PRO A 122 1.44 22.33 -7.05
N GLU A 123 1.16 22.27 -8.35
CA GLU A 123 -0.18 22.41 -8.90
C GLU A 123 -1.07 21.22 -8.52
N LEU A 124 -0.52 20.00 -8.57
CA LEU A 124 -1.21 18.79 -8.11
C LEU A 124 -1.41 18.82 -6.59
N ALA A 125 -0.41 19.26 -5.82
CA ALA A 125 -0.54 19.45 -4.37
C ALA A 125 -1.70 20.42 -4.04
N ARG A 126 -1.83 21.53 -4.78
CA ARG A 126 -2.94 22.47 -4.61
C ARG A 126 -4.28 21.85 -4.97
N ALA A 127 -4.37 21.13 -6.09
CA ALA A 127 -5.60 20.44 -6.49
C ALA A 127 -6.05 19.39 -5.47
N LEU A 128 -5.09 18.69 -4.84
CA LEU A 128 -5.37 17.73 -3.76
C LEU A 128 -5.82 18.43 -2.48
N LYS A 129 -5.23 19.59 -2.16
CA LYS A 129 -5.67 20.42 -1.03
C LYS A 129 -7.09 20.92 -1.22
N ASP A 130 -7.42 21.42 -2.41
CA ASP A 130 -8.78 21.88 -2.73
C ASP A 130 -9.76 20.70 -2.71
N THR A 131 -9.35 19.54 -3.22
CA THR A 131 -10.14 18.30 -3.16
C THR A 131 -10.44 17.87 -1.72
N ALA A 132 -9.47 17.96 -0.83
CA ALA A 132 -9.59 17.54 0.56
C ALA A 132 -10.33 18.54 1.45
N LEU A 133 -10.27 19.85 1.15
CA LEU A 133 -10.74 20.89 2.07
C LEU A 133 -11.90 21.75 1.56
N SER A 134 -12.18 21.76 0.25
CA SER A 134 -13.29 22.55 -0.30
C SER A 134 -14.63 21.88 0.00
N PRO A 135 -15.63 22.57 0.58
CA PRO A 135 -16.94 21.99 0.85
C PRO A 135 -17.60 21.36 -0.39
N VAL A 136 -17.38 21.98 -1.56
CA VAL A 136 -17.90 21.46 -2.84
C VAL A 136 -17.22 20.14 -3.21
N ALA A 137 -15.89 20.09 -3.06
CA ALA A 137 -15.12 18.91 -3.43
C ALA A 137 -15.34 17.77 -2.46
N VAL A 138 -15.35 18.07 -1.16
CA VAL A 138 -15.77 17.16 -0.10
C VAL A 138 -17.10 16.57 -0.50
N SER A 139 -18.16 17.38 -0.70
CA SER A 139 -19.51 16.90 -1.07
C SER A 139 -19.62 16.10 -2.37
N ALA A 140 -18.61 16.14 -3.25
CA ALA A 140 -18.60 15.35 -4.48
C ALA A 140 -18.00 13.95 -4.27
N GLY A 141 -17.08 13.81 -3.30
CA GLY A 141 -16.36 12.57 -3.02
C GLY A 141 -15.37 12.19 -4.12
N LEU A 142 -14.70 11.07 -3.93
CA LEU A 142 -13.75 10.49 -4.87
C LEU A 142 -14.24 9.15 -5.41
N SER A 143 -14.15 8.98 -6.72
CA SER A 143 -14.30 7.68 -7.35
C SER A 143 -13.01 6.86 -7.25
N LEU A 144 -13.10 5.54 -7.44
CA LEU A 144 -11.93 4.67 -7.56
C LEU A 144 -10.94 5.22 -8.59
N GLY A 145 -11.43 5.65 -9.76
CA GLY A 145 -10.59 6.22 -10.81
C GLY A 145 -9.89 7.54 -10.43
N ASP A 146 -10.47 8.35 -9.54
CA ASP A 146 -9.82 9.57 -9.04
C ASP A 146 -8.65 9.22 -8.11
N ILE A 147 -8.86 8.23 -7.23
CA ILE A 147 -7.85 7.72 -6.30
C ILE A 147 -6.72 7.04 -7.08
N SER A 148 -7.05 6.13 -8.00
CA SER A 148 -6.05 5.39 -8.79
C SER A 148 -5.18 6.31 -9.62
N ARG A 149 -5.74 7.36 -10.24
CA ARG A 149 -4.94 8.36 -10.97
C ARG A 149 -4.02 9.14 -10.06
N THR A 150 -4.49 9.49 -8.87
CA THR A 150 -3.71 10.24 -7.88
C THR A 150 -2.54 9.40 -7.37
N VAL A 151 -2.80 8.15 -6.98
CA VAL A 151 -1.78 7.20 -6.51
C VAL A 151 -0.78 6.88 -7.61
N ALA A 152 -1.26 6.58 -8.83
CA ALA A 152 -0.38 6.30 -9.98
C ALA A 152 0.50 7.50 -10.36
N ALA A 153 0.00 8.72 -10.22
CA ALA A 153 0.78 9.92 -10.46
C ALA A 153 1.84 10.14 -9.38
N LEU A 154 1.50 9.92 -8.10
CA LEU A 154 2.48 9.98 -7.02
C LEU A 154 3.56 8.90 -7.20
N GLU A 155 3.19 7.69 -7.57
CA GLU A 155 4.14 6.61 -7.86
C GLU A 155 5.06 6.97 -9.03
N GLN A 156 4.52 7.52 -10.12
CA GLN A 156 5.33 7.97 -11.25
C GLN A 156 6.32 9.07 -10.84
N LEU A 157 5.90 10.03 -10.02
CA LEU A 157 6.79 11.08 -9.48
C LEU A 157 7.91 10.49 -8.62
N LEU A 158 7.60 9.52 -7.77
CA LEU A 158 8.58 8.84 -6.92
C LEU A 158 9.61 8.09 -7.77
N LEU A 159 9.20 7.46 -8.88
CA LEU A 159 10.11 6.79 -9.79
C LEU A 159 11.01 7.73 -10.59
N GLU A 160 10.68 9.01 -10.72
CA GLU A 160 11.61 9.97 -11.31
C GLU A 160 12.91 10.13 -10.51
N GLU A 161 12.91 9.75 -9.21
CA GLU A 161 14.13 9.68 -8.39
C GLU A 161 15.15 8.65 -8.90
N SER A 162 14.70 7.68 -9.70
CA SER A 162 15.60 6.73 -10.34
C SER A 162 16.46 7.38 -11.43
N LEU A 163 16.03 8.51 -12.02
CA LEU A 163 16.73 9.11 -13.16
C LEU A 163 18.07 9.75 -12.79
N PRO A 164 18.18 10.61 -11.75
CA PRO A 164 19.48 11.12 -11.32
C PRO A 164 20.45 9.98 -10.94
N LEU A 165 19.93 8.93 -10.32
CA LEU A 165 20.71 7.77 -9.89
C LEU A 165 21.21 6.93 -11.08
N LEU A 166 20.36 6.73 -12.10
CA LEU A 166 20.76 6.08 -13.34
C LEU A 166 21.83 6.89 -14.07
N ARG A 167 21.67 8.21 -14.21
CA ARG A 167 22.69 9.08 -14.82
C ARG A 167 24.04 8.96 -14.10
N ALA A 168 24.02 9.01 -12.77
CA ALA A 168 25.23 8.81 -11.96
C ALA A 168 25.83 7.43 -12.19
N SER A 169 25.00 6.39 -12.35
CA SER A 169 25.46 5.03 -12.62
C SER A 169 26.17 4.91 -13.98
N TYR A 170 25.70 5.58 -15.03
CA TYR A 170 26.43 5.67 -16.30
C TYR A 170 27.80 6.36 -16.11
N PHE A 171 27.82 7.50 -15.43
CA PHE A 171 29.05 8.25 -15.12
C PHE A 171 30.08 7.43 -14.34
N LEU A 172 29.64 6.74 -13.27
CA LEU A 172 30.53 5.94 -12.43
C LEU A 172 31.10 4.71 -13.14
N ASN A 173 30.57 4.34 -14.30
CA ASN A 173 31.09 3.29 -15.18
C ASN A 173 31.78 3.84 -16.45
N GLY A 174 31.99 5.16 -16.54
CA GLY A 174 32.66 5.80 -17.68
C GLY A 174 31.84 5.79 -18.98
N LEU A 175 30.51 5.80 -18.86
CA LEU A 175 29.56 5.77 -19.97
C LEU A 175 28.75 7.07 -20.09
N ASP A 176 29.26 8.16 -19.52
CA ASP A 176 28.67 9.50 -19.52
C ASP A 176 28.99 10.31 -20.79
N ASN A 177 29.50 9.68 -21.85
CA ASN A 177 29.65 10.33 -23.14
C ASN A 177 28.26 10.73 -23.65
N VAL A 178 27.86 11.98 -23.41
CA VAL A 178 26.54 12.47 -23.79
C VAL A 178 26.54 12.80 -25.29
N ASP A 179 25.51 12.37 -26.02
CA ASP A 179 25.28 12.88 -27.37
C ASP A 179 25.05 14.41 -27.31
N PRO A 180 25.87 15.24 -27.97
CA PRO A 180 25.71 16.69 -27.97
C PRO A 180 24.33 17.17 -28.46
N ALA A 181 23.63 16.39 -29.29
CA ALA A 181 22.32 16.72 -29.83
C ALA A 181 21.17 16.33 -28.90
N GLU A 182 21.23 15.15 -28.27
CA GLU A 182 20.10 14.60 -27.49
C GLU A 182 20.21 14.85 -25.98
N ARG A 183 21.39 15.20 -25.46
CA ARG A 183 21.67 15.30 -24.02
C ARG A 183 21.40 13.99 -23.24
N LEU A 184 21.37 12.85 -23.94
CA LEU A 184 21.21 11.51 -23.38
C LEU A 184 22.46 10.65 -23.66
N PRO A 185 22.75 9.62 -22.84
CA PRO A 185 23.77 8.63 -23.16
C PRO A 185 23.38 7.85 -24.43
N PRO A 186 24.33 7.56 -25.34
CA PRO A 186 24.08 6.75 -26.51
C PRO A 186 23.73 5.30 -26.11
N PRO A 187 23.10 4.51 -26.99
CA PRO A 187 22.89 3.09 -26.76
C PRO A 187 24.22 2.38 -26.45
N VAL A 188 24.22 1.50 -25.46
CA VAL A 188 25.40 0.79 -24.96
C VAL A 188 25.24 -0.71 -25.11
N ALA A 189 26.33 -1.48 -25.09
CA ALA A 189 26.24 -2.93 -25.13
C ALA A 189 25.55 -3.48 -23.87
N GLU A 190 24.83 -4.60 -24.00
CA GLU A 190 24.16 -5.28 -22.89
C GLU A 190 25.09 -5.53 -21.68
N SER A 191 26.32 -5.99 -21.93
CA SER A 191 27.34 -6.19 -20.88
C SER A 191 27.71 -4.92 -20.12
N GLN A 192 27.63 -3.75 -20.76
CA GLN A 192 27.86 -2.46 -20.12
C GLN A 192 26.67 -2.03 -19.28
N VAL A 193 25.44 -2.30 -19.73
CA VAL A 193 24.23 -2.00 -18.96
C VAL A 193 24.15 -2.81 -17.67
N HIS A 194 24.51 -4.09 -17.67
CA HIS A 194 24.57 -4.87 -16.43
C HIS A 194 25.48 -4.20 -15.38
N GLU A 195 26.64 -3.70 -15.79
CA GLU A 195 27.54 -2.99 -14.87
C GLU A 195 26.93 -1.64 -14.41
N VAL A 196 26.14 -0.96 -15.23
CA VAL A 196 25.36 0.24 -14.85
C VAL A 196 24.25 -0.11 -13.86
N LEU A 197 23.43 -1.14 -14.12
CA LEU A 197 22.32 -1.54 -13.25
C LEU A 197 22.81 -2.05 -11.89
N LEU A 198 23.91 -2.79 -11.85
CA LEU A 198 24.58 -3.16 -10.60
C LEU A 198 25.06 -1.93 -9.82
N SER A 199 25.55 -0.91 -10.53
CA SER A 199 25.95 0.35 -9.88
C SER A 199 24.75 1.11 -9.33
N TYR A 200 23.66 1.15 -10.09
CA TYR A 200 22.38 1.71 -9.66
C TYR A 200 21.90 1.02 -8.40
N LEU A 201 21.85 -0.32 -8.37
CA LEU A 201 21.42 -1.10 -7.22
C LEU A 201 22.28 -0.84 -5.97
N LEU A 202 23.60 -0.78 -6.10
CA LEU A 202 24.50 -0.46 -4.98
C LEU A 202 24.22 0.93 -4.41
N LEU A 203 24.00 1.93 -5.27
CA LEU A 203 23.71 3.30 -4.84
C LEU A 203 22.26 3.45 -4.32
N PHE A 204 21.33 2.67 -4.86
CA PHE A 204 19.93 2.63 -4.43
C PHE A 204 19.85 2.05 -3.03
N ARG A 205 20.41 0.85 -2.81
CA ARG A 205 20.49 0.18 -1.51
C ARG A 205 21.17 1.03 -0.44
N HIS A 206 22.26 1.72 -0.81
CA HIS A 206 22.99 2.57 0.14
C HIS A 206 22.15 3.73 0.68
N GLY A 207 21.22 4.26 -0.13
CA GLY A 207 20.44 5.44 0.22
C GLY A 207 21.33 6.68 0.41
N LEU A 208 20.78 7.69 1.09
CA LEU A 208 21.50 8.90 1.47
C LEU A 208 22.21 8.73 2.83
N PRO A 209 23.37 9.40 3.04
CA PRO A 209 24.15 10.13 2.05
C PRO A 209 24.93 9.19 1.11
N ARG A 210 25.03 9.55 -0.18
CA ARG A 210 25.81 8.79 -1.18
C ARG A 210 26.67 9.70 -2.05
N ASN A 211 27.82 9.19 -2.48
CA ASN A 211 28.70 9.88 -3.41
C ASN A 211 28.40 9.43 -4.86
N LEU A 212 27.95 10.37 -5.69
CA LEU A 212 27.56 10.11 -7.08
C LEU A 212 28.66 10.49 -8.09
N THR A 213 29.80 11.00 -7.62
CA THR A 213 30.85 11.62 -8.45
C THR A 213 32.22 10.98 -8.33
N ASP A 214 32.45 10.16 -7.29
CA ASP A 214 33.74 9.48 -7.08
C ASP A 214 33.73 8.08 -7.70
N SER A 215 34.09 8.01 -8.98
CA SER A 215 34.15 6.76 -9.74
C SER A 215 35.18 5.78 -9.15
N GLU A 216 36.31 6.23 -8.62
CA GLU A 216 37.34 5.35 -8.07
C GLU A 216 36.83 4.63 -6.81
N SER A 217 36.22 5.38 -5.89
CA SER A 217 35.63 4.81 -4.68
C SER A 217 34.43 3.91 -4.99
N HIS A 218 33.61 4.27 -5.98
CA HIS A 218 32.52 3.41 -6.43
C HIS A 218 33.02 2.08 -7.02
N GLN A 219 34.07 2.10 -7.85
CA GLN A 219 34.66 0.87 -8.37
C GLN A 219 35.23 0.01 -7.24
N ARG A 220 35.88 0.61 -6.22
CA ARG A 220 36.31 -0.13 -5.01
C ARG A 220 35.13 -0.72 -4.23
N LEU A 221 34.02 0.01 -4.10
CA LEU A 221 32.79 -0.51 -3.49
C LEU A 221 32.28 -1.72 -4.25
N LYS A 222 32.15 -1.61 -5.58
CA LYS A 222 31.69 -2.69 -6.46
C LYS A 222 32.56 -3.94 -6.38
N GLN A 223 33.89 -3.78 -6.36
CA GLN A 223 34.83 -4.92 -6.21
C GLN A 223 34.75 -5.59 -4.84
N ARG A 224 34.37 -4.85 -3.78
CA ARG A 224 34.10 -5.44 -2.46
C ARG A 224 32.75 -6.17 -2.45
N ALA A 225 31.71 -5.56 -3.00
CA ALA A 225 30.38 -6.17 -3.13
C ALA A 225 30.43 -7.47 -3.96
N LYS A 226 31.26 -7.55 -5.02
CA LYS A 226 31.45 -8.80 -5.79
C LYS A 226 31.92 -10.01 -4.96
N LYS A 227 32.38 -9.81 -3.72
CA LYS A 227 32.88 -10.86 -2.82
C LYS A 227 31.91 -11.23 -1.70
N THR A 228 30.77 -10.57 -1.60
CA THR A 228 29.77 -10.85 -0.56
C THR A 228 28.82 -11.97 -1.00
N ALA A 229 28.17 -12.62 -0.04
CA ALA A 229 27.30 -13.77 -0.30
C ALA A 229 26.01 -13.40 -1.06
N ASP A 230 25.58 -12.15 -0.96
CA ASP A 230 24.38 -11.59 -1.59
C ASP A 230 24.59 -11.14 -3.04
N TRP A 231 25.83 -11.05 -3.53
CA TRP A 231 26.13 -10.59 -4.89
C TRP A 231 25.40 -11.37 -6.00
N PRO A 232 25.33 -12.72 -5.98
CA PRO A 232 24.60 -13.47 -7.01
C PRO A 232 23.12 -13.11 -7.06
N LEU A 233 22.48 -12.89 -5.90
CA LEU A 233 21.07 -12.49 -5.81
C LEU A 233 20.87 -11.08 -6.36
N LEU A 234 21.80 -10.16 -6.06
CA LEU A 234 21.77 -8.79 -6.58
C LEU A 234 21.92 -8.75 -8.11
N SER A 235 22.85 -9.54 -8.66
CA SER A 235 23.06 -9.64 -10.11
C SER A 235 21.90 -10.32 -10.82
N GLN A 236 21.32 -11.37 -10.23
CA GLN A 236 20.13 -12.01 -10.79
C GLN A 236 18.95 -11.02 -10.86
N PHE A 237 18.79 -10.16 -9.85
CA PHE A 237 17.70 -9.21 -9.81
C PHE A 237 17.77 -8.16 -10.93
N GLU A 238 18.95 -7.58 -11.21
CA GLU A 238 19.07 -6.65 -12.35
C GLU A 238 18.92 -7.34 -13.71
N VAL A 239 19.43 -8.57 -13.84
CA VAL A 239 19.25 -9.36 -15.07
C VAL A 239 17.77 -9.62 -15.34
N GLN A 240 16.99 -9.99 -14.33
CA GLN A 240 15.55 -10.22 -14.46
C GLN A 240 14.83 -8.93 -14.90
N ALA A 241 15.13 -7.80 -14.26
CA ALA A 241 14.53 -6.52 -14.63
C ALA A 241 14.89 -6.11 -16.07
N LEU A 242 16.14 -6.30 -16.50
CA LEU A 242 16.55 -5.98 -17.87
C LEU A 242 15.86 -6.88 -18.91
N ASN A 243 15.78 -8.19 -18.64
CA ASN A 243 15.18 -9.19 -19.55
C ASN A 243 13.70 -8.96 -19.83
N GLU A 244 12.96 -8.29 -18.94
CA GLU A 244 11.56 -7.92 -19.20
C GLU A 244 11.41 -6.74 -20.16
N VAL A 245 12.46 -5.93 -20.28
CA VAL A 245 12.48 -4.74 -21.15
C VAL A 245 13.09 -5.07 -22.51
N ILE A 246 14.11 -5.92 -22.54
CA ILE A 246 14.82 -6.26 -23.78
C ILE A 246 14.14 -7.44 -24.48
N HIS A 247 13.71 -7.21 -25.72
CA HIS A 247 13.04 -8.23 -26.54
C HIS A 247 13.95 -8.79 -27.64
N ASP A 248 14.96 -8.02 -28.04
CA ASP A 248 15.94 -8.36 -29.05
C ASP A 248 17.37 -8.17 -28.53
N PRO A 249 18.30 -9.08 -28.85
CA PRO A 249 19.70 -8.94 -28.49
C PRO A 249 20.33 -7.75 -29.23
N GLY A 250 21.10 -6.92 -28.53
CA GLY A 250 21.74 -5.77 -29.16
C GLY A 250 22.21 -4.68 -28.20
N THR A 251 22.16 -3.44 -28.68
CA THR A 251 22.46 -2.27 -27.86
C THR A 251 21.23 -1.83 -27.09
N ILE A 252 21.43 -1.49 -25.82
CA ILE A 252 20.38 -1.04 -24.91
C ILE A 252 20.35 0.48 -24.92
N SER A 253 19.18 1.03 -25.22
CA SER A 253 18.92 2.47 -25.20
C SER A 253 18.75 3.02 -23.78
N TRP A 254 18.88 4.34 -23.63
CA TRP A 254 18.57 5.03 -22.38
C TRP A 254 17.13 4.77 -21.90
N ALA A 255 16.17 4.71 -22.83
CA ALA A 255 14.77 4.44 -22.50
C ALA A 255 14.58 3.04 -21.89
N GLN A 256 15.25 2.03 -22.45
CA GLN A 256 15.22 0.67 -21.90
C GLN A 256 15.93 0.58 -20.55
N ALA A 257 17.08 1.24 -20.39
CA ALA A 257 17.77 1.28 -19.10
C ALA A 257 16.95 2.00 -18.03
N ARG A 258 16.23 3.07 -18.40
CA ARG A 258 15.27 3.76 -17.54
C ARG A 258 14.15 2.83 -17.10
N GLU A 259 13.51 2.13 -18.03
CA GLU A 259 12.43 1.20 -17.72
C GLU A 259 12.91 0.07 -16.78
N ALA A 260 14.11 -0.45 -17.02
CA ALA A 260 14.71 -1.46 -16.15
C ALA A 260 14.93 -0.95 -14.71
N VAL A 261 15.41 0.29 -14.51
CA VAL A 261 15.56 0.83 -13.15
C VAL A 261 14.24 1.20 -12.48
N GLU A 262 13.21 1.56 -13.25
CA GLU A 262 11.85 1.75 -12.73
C GLU A 262 11.28 0.41 -12.22
N LEU A 263 11.48 -0.69 -12.97
CA LEU A 263 11.12 -2.05 -12.51
C LEU A 263 11.91 -2.47 -11.27
N ILE A 264 13.22 -2.17 -11.23
CA ILE A 264 14.04 -2.43 -10.05
C ILE A 264 13.48 -1.68 -8.85
N ALA A 265 13.18 -0.38 -8.98
CA ALA A 265 12.72 0.45 -7.87
C ALA A 265 11.37 -0.02 -7.30
N THR A 266 10.39 -0.38 -8.15
CA THR A 266 9.07 -0.86 -7.70
C THR A 266 9.13 -2.26 -7.08
N ARG A 267 10.08 -3.10 -7.51
CA ARG A 267 10.21 -4.49 -7.02
C ARG A 267 11.24 -4.67 -5.92
N TYR A 268 12.02 -3.63 -5.61
CA TYR A 268 13.11 -3.72 -4.64
C TYR A 268 12.63 -4.16 -3.25
N GLY A 269 11.46 -3.67 -2.80
CA GLY A 269 10.85 -4.09 -1.53
C GLY A 269 10.53 -5.59 -1.49
N HIS A 270 9.98 -6.15 -2.57
CA HIS A 270 9.74 -7.59 -2.70
C HIS A 270 11.04 -8.40 -2.71
N TRP A 271 12.07 -7.91 -3.41
CA TRP A 271 13.38 -8.57 -3.42
C TRP A 271 14.04 -8.57 -2.03
N GLN A 272 13.95 -7.45 -1.31
CA GLN A 272 14.50 -7.31 0.04
C GLN A 272 13.67 -8.02 1.11
N GLN A 273 12.40 -8.37 0.83
CA GLN A 273 11.51 -9.00 1.80
C GLN A 273 12.09 -10.27 2.42
N SER A 274 12.96 -11.02 1.72
CA SER A 274 13.63 -12.18 2.32
C SER A 274 14.48 -11.81 3.55
N GLU A 275 15.14 -10.65 3.55
CA GLU A 275 15.89 -10.17 4.73
C GLU A 275 14.91 -9.86 5.88
N CYS A 276 13.75 -9.27 5.57
CA CYS A 276 12.70 -9.03 6.56
C CYS A 276 12.13 -10.33 7.15
N GLU A 277 11.94 -11.37 6.34
CA GLU A 277 11.51 -12.70 6.83
C GLU A 277 12.56 -13.37 7.71
N ASP A 278 13.85 -13.25 7.36
CA ASP A 278 14.94 -13.78 8.19
C ASP A 278 15.01 -13.06 9.54
N MET A 279 14.80 -11.73 9.55
CA MET A 279 14.68 -10.94 10.77
C MET A 279 13.46 -11.34 11.60
N LYS A 280 12.28 -11.51 10.96
CA LYS A 280 11.05 -12.00 11.59
C LYS A 280 11.28 -13.38 12.24
N SER A 281 11.87 -14.32 11.50
CA SER A 281 12.22 -15.66 12.00
C SER A 281 13.15 -15.62 13.21
N THR A 282 14.11 -14.67 13.22
CA THR A 282 15.02 -14.49 14.35
C THR A 282 14.28 -13.98 15.59
N LEU A 283 13.39 -12.99 15.44
CA LEU A 283 12.57 -12.47 16.53
C LEU A 283 11.58 -13.51 17.07
N MET A 284 10.99 -14.32 16.18
CA MET A 284 10.06 -15.38 16.56
C MET A 284 10.68 -16.45 17.47
N LYS A 285 11.99 -16.70 17.37
CA LYS A 285 12.70 -17.62 18.27
C LYS A 285 12.73 -17.13 19.72
N MET A 286 12.49 -15.84 19.95
CA MET A 286 12.44 -15.19 21.25
C MET A 286 11.00 -14.77 21.63
N ASP A 287 10.01 -15.15 20.81
CA ASP A 287 8.61 -14.81 21.06
C ASP A 287 8.12 -15.49 22.35
N THR A 288 7.55 -14.70 23.24
CA THR A 288 6.93 -15.17 24.49
C THR A 288 5.45 -15.49 24.32
N GLY A 289 4.95 -15.43 23.08
CA GLY A 289 3.57 -15.65 22.68
C GLY A 289 2.89 -14.33 22.32
N ALA A 290 2.01 -14.39 21.33
CA ALA A 290 1.32 -13.22 20.75
C ALA A 290 2.26 -12.22 20.04
N GLY A 291 3.34 -12.69 19.42
CA GLY A 291 4.19 -11.88 18.54
C GLY A 291 4.99 -10.80 19.28
N ARG A 292 5.52 -11.13 20.46
CA ARG A 292 6.23 -10.17 21.32
C ARG A 292 7.44 -10.78 22.02
N VAL A 293 8.51 -9.99 22.07
CA VAL A 293 9.80 -10.37 22.66
C VAL A 293 10.06 -9.50 23.89
N LYS A 294 10.53 -10.08 25.00
CA LYS A 294 10.94 -9.28 26.16
C LYS A 294 12.08 -8.35 25.77
N LEU A 295 12.05 -7.10 26.24
CA LEU A 295 13.08 -6.10 25.89
C LEU A 295 14.50 -6.58 26.24
N GLN A 296 14.65 -7.28 27.36
CA GLN A 296 15.94 -7.86 27.77
C GLN A 296 16.47 -8.89 26.75
N ASP A 297 15.60 -9.75 26.24
CA ASP A 297 15.96 -10.78 25.25
C ASP A 297 16.21 -10.15 23.88
N PHE A 298 15.44 -9.12 23.53
CA PHE A 298 15.62 -8.34 22.31
C PHE A 298 17.02 -7.70 22.23
N HIS A 299 17.49 -7.06 23.32
CA HIS A 299 18.86 -6.53 23.39
C HIS A 299 19.92 -7.61 23.67
N GLY A 300 19.49 -8.83 24.01
CA GLY A 300 20.34 -9.98 24.35
C GLY A 300 21.02 -10.61 23.14
N SER A 301 21.98 -9.93 22.52
CA SER A 301 22.70 -10.45 21.36
C SER A 301 23.81 -11.47 21.72
N PRO A 302 23.92 -12.62 21.04
CA PRO A 302 25.12 -13.48 21.11
C PRO A 302 26.35 -12.75 20.53
N LYS A 303 27.57 -13.29 20.72
CA LYS A 303 28.83 -12.61 20.34
C LYS A 303 28.98 -12.28 18.83
N HIS A 304 28.24 -12.96 17.95
CA HIS A 304 28.24 -12.75 16.49
C HIS A 304 26.83 -12.99 15.91
N PRO A 305 25.87 -12.10 16.14
CA PRO A 305 24.51 -12.32 15.67
C PRO A 305 24.39 -11.91 14.20
N HIS A 306 23.51 -12.59 13.46
CA HIS A 306 23.14 -12.17 12.11
C HIS A 306 22.40 -10.82 12.10
N TYR A 307 21.59 -10.55 13.15
CA TYR A 307 20.89 -9.28 13.38
C TYR A 307 21.28 -8.69 14.74
N GLN A 308 21.58 -7.39 14.78
CA GLN A 308 21.85 -6.66 16.02
C GLN A 308 20.72 -5.68 16.28
N PHE A 309 19.98 -5.93 17.35
CA PHE A 309 18.88 -5.09 17.80
C PHE A 309 19.41 -4.08 18.83
N THR A 310 19.58 -2.83 18.41
CA THR A 310 20.35 -1.81 19.19
C THR A 310 19.55 -0.57 19.54
N GLU A 311 18.32 -0.50 19.04
CA GLU A 311 17.36 0.56 19.27
C GLU A 311 17.11 0.73 20.77
N LYS A 312 17.25 1.97 21.24
CA LYS A 312 17.04 2.31 22.65
C LYS A 312 15.56 2.29 23.02
N GLU A 313 15.29 2.01 24.29
CA GLU A 313 13.94 2.00 24.85
C GLU A 313 13.13 3.25 24.50
N ASP A 314 13.71 4.45 24.65
CA ASP A 314 13.06 5.72 24.31
C ASP A 314 12.57 5.79 22.85
N TYR A 315 13.36 5.25 21.91
CA TYR A 315 12.96 5.20 20.51
C TYR A 315 11.86 4.16 20.30
N LEU A 316 12.04 2.96 20.84
CA LEU A 316 11.05 1.87 20.71
C LEU A 316 9.69 2.28 21.27
N ALA A 317 9.66 2.99 22.40
CA ALA A 317 8.43 3.53 22.99
C ALA A 317 7.79 4.62 22.11
N LYS A 318 8.58 5.59 21.63
CA LYS A 318 8.08 6.66 20.73
C LYS A 318 7.55 6.10 19.42
N ALA A 319 8.14 5.02 18.92
CA ALA A 319 7.73 4.35 17.69
C ALA A 319 6.51 3.44 17.87
N GLY A 320 5.95 3.32 19.08
CA GLY A 320 4.86 2.37 19.33
C GLY A 320 5.28 0.90 19.22
N ILE A 321 6.58 0.63 19.25
CA ILE A 321 7.15 -0.72 19.14
C ILE A 321 7.22 -1.39 20.52
N LEU A 322 7.46 -0.59 21.57
CA LEU A 322 7.56 -1.06 22.95
C LEU A 322 6.23 -0.92 23.69
N VAL A 323 5.91 -1.94 24.49
CA VAL A 323 4.72 -1.97 25.32
C VAL A 323 5.09 -2.42 26.73
N GLU A 324 4.44 -1.86 27.74
CA GLU A 324 4.62 -2.25 29.13
C GLU A 324 3.33 -2.91 29.64
N GLU A 325 3.45 -4.16 30.07
CA GLU A 325 2.33 -4.98 30.56
C GLU A 325 2.78 -5.70 31.83
N ASP A 326 2.02 -5.56 32.91
CA ASP A 326 2.31 -6.16 34.23
C ASP A 326 3.73 -5.84 34.77
N GLY A 327 4.27 -4.67 34.42
CA GLY A 327 5.61 -4.22 34.82
C GLY A 327 6.76 -4.80 33.99
N GLU A 328 6.44 -5.58 32.95
CA GLU A 328 7.38 -6.14 31.99
C GLU A 328 7.30 -5.39 30.66
N LYS A 329 8.44 -5.24 29.97
CA LYS A 329 8.54 -4.50 28.70
C LYS A 329 8.73 -5.46 27.54
N TYR A 330 7.91 -5.28 26.51
CA TYR A 330 7.90 -6.13 25.33
C TYR A 330 8.04 -5.31 24.04
N VAL A 331 8.84 -5.82 23.12
CA VAL A 331 8.92 -5.37 21.73
C VAL A 331 7.91 -6.17 20.92
N LEU A 332 6.98 -5.47 20.27
CA LEU A 332 6.03 -6.09 19.35
C LEU A 332 6.72 -6.36 18.00
N ILE A 333 6.72 -7.62 17.56
CA ILE A 333 7.47 -8.05 16.37
C ILE A 333 6.96 -7.35 15.11
N ALA A 334 5.64 -7.35 14.87
CA ALA A 334 5.06 -6.71 13.69
C ALA A 334 5.33 -5.20 13.65
N ASN A 335 5.19 -4.49 14.79
CA ASN A 335 5.52 -3.07 14.89
C ASN A 335 7.01 -2.80 14.65
N TYR A 336 7.90 -3.66 15.17
CA TYR A 336 9.33 -3.52 14.94
C TYR A 336 9.64 -3.67 13.46
N LEU A 337 9.18 -4.74 12.80
CA LEU A 337 9.47 -5.01 11.38
C LEU A 337 9.04 -3.85 10.45
N LEU A 338 7.87 -3.25 10.71
CA LEU A 338 7.37 -2.10 9.96
C LEU A 338 7.91 -0.75 10.47
N GLY A 339 8.75 -0.78 11.51
CA GLY A 339 9.32 0.40 12.14
C GLY A 339 10.30 1.14 11.21
N PRO A 340 10.36 2.48 11.27
CA PRO A 340 11.24 3.30 10.40
C PRO A 340 12.73 2.95 10.46
N SER A 341 13.19 2.37 11.57
CA SER A 341 14.59 1.93 11.76
C SER A 341 14.98 0.73 10.89
N ASN A 342 14.00 -0.01 10.36
CA ASN A 342 14.20 -1.14 9.46
C ASN A 342 14.05 -0.75 7.98
N CYS A 343 13.89 0.55 7.68
CA CYS A 343 13.87 1.05 6.32
C CYS A 343 15.28 1.30 5.80
N ILE A 344 15.54 0.89 4.57
CA ILE A 344 16.77 1.08 3.82
C ILE A 344 16.51 1.87 2.53
N ALA A 345 17.55 2.04 1.69
CA ALA A 345 17.43 2.73 0.41
C ALA A 345 16.77 4.13 0.51
N SER A 346 17.04 4.83 1.62
CA SER A 346 16.41 6.11 1.93
C SER A 346 16.81 7.16 0.89
N SER A 347 15.80 7.81 0.30
CA SER A 347 15.90 8.96 -0.60
C SER A 347 15.30 10.21 0.07
N GLU A 348 15.30 11.34 -0.65
CA GLU A 348 14.64 12.56 -0.19
C GLU A 348 13.12 12.38 -0.02
N TYR A 349 12.49 11.48 -0.79
CA TYR A 349 11.03 11.40 -0.88
C TYR A 349 10.41 10.09 -0.40
N PHE A 350 11.20 9.02 -0.28
CA PHE A 350 10.75 7.76 0.29
C PHE A 350 11.91 6.94 0.83
N ALA A 351 11.59 5.94 1.66
CA ALA A 351 12.51 4.85 2.02
C ALA A 351 11.83 3.50 1.73
N VAL A 352 12.61 2.43 1.56
CA VAL A 352 12.08 1.08 1.39
C VAL A 352 12.16 0.33 2.71
N CYS A 353 11.04 -0.14 3.21
CA CYS A 353 10.88 -0.88 4.46
C CYS A 353 10.39 -2.30 4.14
N CYS A 354 10.25 -3.13 5.19
CA CYS A 354 9.58 -4.42 5.06
C CYS A 354 8.15 -4.24 4.53
N LEU A 355 7.70 -5.16 3.68
CA LEU A 355 6.34 -5.15 3.15
C LEU A 355 5.31 -5.26 4.27
N ASN A 356 4.26 -4.47 4.17
CA ASN A 356 3.19 -4.47 5.16
C ASN A 356 2.23 -5.65 4.95
N GLN A 357 2.56 -6.78 5.59
CA GLN A 357 1.75 -8.00 5.55
C GLN A 357 0.35 -7.81 6.12
N CYS A 358 0.15 -6.87 7.04
CA CYS A 358 -1.17 -6.58 7.58
C CYS A 358 -2.12 -6.05 6.51
N GLU A 359 -1.62 -5.21 5.59
CA GLU A 359 -2.45 -4.70 4.49
C GLU A 359 -2.81 -5.81 3.50
N THR A 360 -1.96 -6.83 3.33
CA THR A 360 -2.33 -8.05 2.60
C THR A 360 -3.44 -8.82 3.32
N VAL A 361 -3.32 -9.03 4.63
CA VAL A 361 -4.34 -9.70 5.45
C VAL A 361 -5.66 -8.94 5.39
N LEU A 362 -5.63 -7.62 5.61
CA LEU A 362 -6.81 -6.77 5.54
C LEU A 362 -7.44 -6.82 4.14
N SER A 363 -6.64 -6.71 3.08
CA SER A 363 -7.14 -6.79 1.70
C SER A 363 -7.85 -8.11 1.40
N GLN A 364 -7.43 -9.22 2.02
CA GLN A 364 -8.16 -10.49 1.92
C GLN A 364 -9.50 -10.46 2.67
N PHE A 365 -9.58 -9.84 3.85
CA PHE A 365 -10.86 -9.61 4.53
C PHE A 365 -11.80 -8.76 3.66
N GLU A 366 -11.31 -7.65 3.13
CA GLU A 366 -12.05 -6.76 2.24
C GLU A 366 -12.55 -7.50 1.00
N MET A 367 -11.71 -8.33 0.40
CA MET A 367 -12.05 -9.16 -0.75
C MET A 367 -13.13 -10.20 -0.42
N ILE A 368 -13.06 -10.85 0.74
CA ILE A 368 -14.02 -11.88 1.15
C ILE A 368 -15.37 -11.26 1.57
N LEU A 369 -15.33 -10.16 2.31
CA LEU A 369 -16.51 -9.56 2.92
C LEU A 369 -17.25 -8.61 1.98
N GLN A 370 -16.52 -7.90 1.10
CA GLN A 370 -17.09 -6.96 0.11
C GLN A 370 -18.04 -5.92 0.74
N ALA A 371 -17.77 -5.53 1.99
CA ALA A 371 -18.63 -4.66 2.78
C ALA A 371 -17.83 -3.89 3.83
N PRO A 372 -18.26 -2.67 4.20
CA PRO A 372 -17.59 -1.84 5.22
C PRO A 372 -17.77 -2.33 6.65
N ALA A 373 -18.78 -3.17 6.88
CA ALA A 373 -19.04 -3.82 8.15
C ALA A 373 -19.57 -5.23 7.90
N ALA A 374 -19.27 -6.16 8.80
CA ALA A 374 -19.69 -7.54 8.68
C ALA A 374 -20.12 -8.15 10.03
N PRO A 375 -21.10 -9.07 10.07
CA PRO A 375 -21.42 -9.82 11.26
C PRO A 375 -20.24 -10.67 11.74
N VAL A 376 -20.13 -10.87 13.06
CA VAL A 376 -19.07 -11.69 13.70
C VAL A 376 -18.88 -13.04 13.00
N ALA A 377 -19.97 -13.73 12.65
CA ALA A 377 -19.91 -15.04 12.00
C ALA A 377 -19.19 -15.01 10.64
N GLN A 378 -19.39 -13.97 9.83
CA GLN A 378 -18.75 -13.84 8.52
C GLN A 378 -17.26 -13.50 8.66
N ILE A 379 -16.91 -12.63 9.61
CA ILE A 379 -15.51 -12.31 9.93
C ILE A 379 -14.77 -13.57 10.40
N MET A 380 -15.38 -14.37 11.29
CA MET A 380 -14.78 -15.63 11.74
C MET A 380 -14.67 -16.67 10.63
N GLN A 381 -15.61 -16.68 9.68
CA GLN A 381 -15.49 -17.50 8.47
C GLN A 381 -14.30 -17.05 7.60
N ALA A 382 -14.09 -15.74 7.45
CA ALA A 382 -12.93 -15.20 6.74
C ALA A 382 -11.63 -15.60 7.45
N VAL A 383 -11.53 -15.48 8.79
CA VAL A 383 -10.38 -15.95 9.57
C VAL A 383 -10.05 -17.42 9.27
N GLY A 384 -11.06 -18.29 9.24
CA GLY A 384 -10.87 -19.72 8.94
C GLY A 384 -10.37 -20.02 7.53
N ARG A 385 -10.45 -19.05 6.60
CA ARG A 385 -9.84 -19.15 5.26
C ARG A 385 -8.40 -18.63 5.23
N LEU A 386 -8.07 -17.68 6.12
CA LEU A 386 -6.76 -17.02 6.16
C LEU A 386 -5.77 -17.73 7.09
N ARG A 387 -6.26 -18.61 7.98
CA ARG A 387 -5.44 -19.34 8.95
C ARG A 387 -5.91 -20.79 9.03
N ASP A 388 -4.95 -21.72 9.00
CA ASP A 388 -5.22 -23.16 9.09
C ASP A 388 -5.73 -23.62 10.47
N ASN A 389 -5.55 -22.79 11.52
CA ASN A 389 -6.02 -23.09 12.88
C ASN A 389 -7.25 -22.25 13.23
N SER A 390 -8.42 -22.88 13.19
CA SER A 390 -9.71 -22.28 13.54
C SER A 390 -9.73 -21.73 14.99
N THR A 391 -10.00 -20.43 15.08
CA THR A 391 -10.88 -19.75 16.05
C THR A 391 -10.75 -20.17 17.52
N ALA A 392 -9.78 -19.58 18.22
CA ALA A 392 -9.84 -19.50 19.68
C ALA A 392 -11.16 -18.81 20.08
N SER A 393 -11.91 -19.39 21.03
CA SER A 393 -13.13 -18.79 21.59
C SER A 393 -12.90 -17.34 22.03
N GLU A 394 -11.69 -17.02 22.46
CA GLU A 394 -11.24 -15.69 22.88
C GLU A 394 -11.27 -14.66 21.74
N LEU A 395 -10.84 -15.02 20.52
CA LEU A 395 -10.88 -14.12 19.35
C LEU A 395 -12.31 -13.79 18.93
N GLN A 396 -13.22 -14.77 19.04
CA GLN A 396 -14.62 -14.53 18.75
C GLN A 396 -15.25 -13.64 19.82
N GLU A 397 -14.90 -13.84 21.09
CA GLU A 397 -15.44 -13.03 22.19
C GLU A 397 -14.94 -11.59 22.14
N SER A 398 -13.64 -11.37 21.85
CA SER A 398 -13.11 -10.03 21.67
C SER A 398 -13.74 -9.32 20.47
N LEU A 399 -14.07 -10.04 19.41
CA LEU A 399 -14.77 -9.49 18.25
C LEU A 399 -16.22 -9.06 18.56
N LYS A 400 -16.94 -9.81 19.42
CA LYS A 400 -18.32 -9.46 19.82
C LYS A 400 -18.40 -8.12 20.55
N ILE A 401 -17.34 -7.72 21.25
CA ILE A 401 -17.28 -6.44 21.96
C ILE A 401 -17.25 -5.26 20.97
N LEU A 402 -16.82 -5.50 19.72
CA LEU A 402 -16.73 -4.49 18.66
C LEU A 402 -18.02 -4.33 17.85
N VAL A 403 -19.06 -5.09 18.17
CA VAL A 403 -20.34 -5.02 17.47
C VAL A 403 -21.04 -3.70 17.78
N ASP A 404 -21.41 -2.97 16.73
CA ASP A 404 -22.15 -1.72 16.85
C ASP A 404 -23.66 -1.94 17.02
N ASP A 405 -24.43 -0.84 17.01
CA ASP A 405 -25.88 -0.85 17.14
C ASP A 405 -26.61 -1.54 15.97
N THR A 406 -25.92 -1.76 14.85
CA THR A 406 -26.43 -2.48 13.68
C THR A 406 -26.22 -3.99 13.76
N GLY A 407 -25.46 -4.48 14.75
CA GLY A 407 -25.15 -5.89 14.90
C GLY A 407 -23.95 -6.38 14.05
N ALA A 408 -23.15 -5.45 13.51
CA ALA A 408 -21.96 -5.75 12.73
C ALA A 408 -20.70 -5.09 13.31
N VAL A 409 -19.53 -5.54 12.86
CA VAL A 409 -18.24 -4.93 13.18
C VAL A 409 -17.76 -4.16 11.97
N VAL A 410 -17.40 -2.89 12.16
CA VAL A 410 -16.86 -2.01 11.11
C VAL A 410 -15.39 -2.35 10.87
N LEU A 411 -15.02 -2.63 9.62
CA LEU A 411 -13.66 -3.11 9.26
C LEU A 411 -12.59 -2.03 9.40
N HIS A 412 -12.88 -0.80 9.00
CA HIS A 412 -11.98 0.36 9.15
C HIS A 412 -12.27 1.09 10.46
N SER A 413 -12.09 0.39 11.58
CA SER A 413 -12.26 0.95 12.93
C SER A 413 -11.05 0.67 13.80
N PRO A 414 -10.75 1.54 14.79
CA PRO A 414 -9.63 1.32 15.71
C PRO A 414 -9.74 -0.03 16.44
N GLY A 415 -10.97 -0.41 16.80
CA GLY A 415 -11.28 -1.69 17.42
C GLY A 415 -10.92 -2.88 16.54
N PHE A 416 -11.30 -2.84 15.26
CA PHE A 416 -11.00 -3.93 14.32
C PHE A 416 -9.49 -4.01 14.02
N ARG A 417 -8.77 -2.88 13.90
CA ARG A 417 -7.31 -2.86 13.76
C ARG A 417 -6.60 -3.51 14.96
N LYS A 418 -7.05 -3.21 16.20
CA LYS A 418 -6.54 -3.89 17.41
C LYS A 418 -6.86 -5.38 17.40
N TRP A 419 -8.05 -5.75 16.96
CA TRP A 419 -8.44 -7.15 16.84
C TRP A 419 -7.63 -7.89 15.78
N LEU A 420 -7.29 -7.25 14.66
CA LEU A 420 -6.37 -7.81 13.66
C LEU A 420 -5.01 -8.10 14.24
N HIS A 421 -4.46 -7.22 15.08
CA HIS A 421 -3.23 -7.52 15.82
C HIS A 421 -3.38 -8.75 16.74
N GLN A 422 -4.50 -8.89 17.44
CA GLN A 422 -4.76 -10.09 18.26
C GLN A 422 -4.87 -11.36 17.41
N ALA A 423 -5.52 -11.27 16.25
CA ALA A 423 -5.75 -12.40 15.36
C ALA A 423 -4.50 -12.77 14.52
N PHE A 424 -3.64 -11.81 14.19
CA PHE A 424 -2.47 -11.96 13.33
C PHE A 424 -1.27 -11.19 13.92
N PRO A 425 -0.77 -11.56 15.12
CA PRO A 425 0.20 -10.74 15.86
C PRO A 425 1.59 -10.63 15.21
N LEU A 426 1.89 -11.51 14.24
CA LEU A 426 3.16 -11.52 13.51
C LEU A 426 3.08 -10.75 12.18
N GLU A 427 1.87 -10.46 11.70
CA GLU A 427 1.60 -9.77 10.43
C GLU A 427 1.08 -8.36 10.68
N CYS A 428 0.22 -8.20 11.68
CA CYS A 428 -0.49 -6.96 11.98
C CYS A 428 0.10 -6.22 13.18
N PRO A 429 0.57 -4.97 13.00
CA PRO A 429 1.06 -4.15 14.10
C PRO A 429 -0.08 -3.75 15.03
N ARG A 430 0.23 -3.58 16.31
CA ARG A 430 -0.70 -2.99 17.26
C ARG A 430 -0.75 -1.48 17.02
N PRO A 431 -1.93 -0.88 16.78
CA PRO A 431 -2.01 0.56 16.57
C PRO A 431 -1.64 1.32 17.84
N THR A 432 -0.98 2.46 17.64
CA THR A 432 -0.72 3.47 18.67
C THR A 432 -1.98 4.28 18.96
N ALA A 433 -1.97 5.07 20.03
CA ALA A 433 -3.10 5.97 20.35
C ALA A 433 -3.31 7.03 19.24
N GLN A 434 -2.25 7.44 18.56
CA GLN A 434 -2.31 8.40 17.45
C GLN A 434 -2.91 7.75 16.20
N GLU A 435 -2.56 6.50 15.90
CA GLU A 435 -3.17 5.74 14.81
C GLU A 435 -4.64 5.43 15.11
N ASP A 436 -4.98 5.06 16.35
CA ASP A 436 -6.37 4.89 16.78
C ASP A 436 -7.18 6.19 16.58
N ALA A 437 -6.62 7.33 16.98
CA ALA A 437 -7.28 8.62 16.83
C ALA A 437 -7.46 9.01 15.36
N ALA A 438 -6.51 8.64 14.49
CA ALA A 438 -6.62 8.85 13.06
C ALA A 438 -7.71 7.96 12.46
N GLU A 439 -7.70 6.66 12.74
CA GLU A 439 -8.71 5.70 12.27
C GLU A 439 -10.12 6.11 12.72
N GLU A 440 -10.28 6.59 13.96
CA GLU A 440 -11.55 7.14 14.47
C GLU A 440 -11.96 8.40 13.69
N ALA A 441 -11.02 9.27 13.32
CA ALA A 441 -11.31 10.45 12.51
C ALA A 441 -11.73 10.08 11.08
N GLU A 442 -11.15 9.04 10.47
CA GLU A 442 -11.59 8.54 9.16
C GLU A 442 -13.01 7.97 9.24
N LEU A 443 -13.29 7.19 10.30
CA LEU A 443 -14.63 6.63 10.54
C LEU A 443 -15.67 7.73 10.81
N ALA A 444 -15.31 8.76 11.56
CA ALA A 444 -16.18 9.91 11.82
C ALA A 444 -16.51 10.66 10.51
N GLU A 445 -15.50 10.93 9.67
CA GLU A 445 -15.71 11.53 8.35
C GLU A 445 -16.64 10.66 7.50
N ALA A 446 -16.41 9.35 7.47
CA ALA A 446 -17.25 8.42 6.70
C ALA A 446 -18.71 8.35 7.21
N ARG A 447 -18.93 8.51 8.52
CA ARG A 447 -20.28 8.56 9.10
C ARG A 447 -20.99 9.86 8.72
N GLU A 448 -20.34 11.00 8.92
CA GLU A 448 -20.88 12.31 8.50
C GLU A 448 -21.20 12.32 7.01
N TRP A 449 -20.32 11.73 6.20
CA TRP A 449 -20.49 11.54 4.76
C TRP A 449 -21.77 10.77 4.41
N LEU A 450 -22.04 9.66 5.10
CA LEU A 450 -23.27 8.89 4.91
C LEU A 450 -24.52 9.61 5.42
N GLU A 451 -24.41 10.42 6.48
CA GLU A 451 -25.56 11.19 6.97
C GLU A 451 -26.00 12.29 5.99
N MET A 452 -25.07 12.79 5.17
CA MET A 452 -25.38 13.68 4.04
C MET A 452 -26.13 12.96 2.91
N ASP A 453 -26.14 11.62 2.87
CA ASP A 453 -26.79 10.80 1.84
C ASP A 453 -27.61 9.63 2.44
N GLU A 454 -28.90 9.88 2.67
CA GLU A 454 -29.81 8.91 3.28
C GLU A 454 -29.91 7.58 2.52
N ALA A 455 -29.73 7.59 1.19
CA ALA A 455 -29.75 6.37 0.37
C ALA A 455 -28.50 5.53 0.59
N ALA A 456 -27.34 6.18 0.69
CA ALA A 456 -26.08 5.54 1.05
C ALA A 456 -26.12 4.95 2.46
N ARG A 457 -26.67 5.70 3.44
CA ARG A 457 -26.83 5.25 4.83
C ARG A 457 -27.63 3.95 4.93
N ARG A 458 -28.69 3.78 4.13
CA ARG A 458 -29.47 2.53 4.10
C ARG A 458 -28.69 1.34 3.51
N LYS A 459 -27.76 1.58 2.59
CA LYS A 459 -26.88 0.54 2.01
C LYS A 459 -25.74 0.15 2.95
N TRP A 460 -25.33 1.05 3.83
CA TRP A 460 -24.29 0.82 4.85
C TRP A 460 -24.77 -0.05 6.01
N GLN A 461 -26.08 -0.07 6.29
CA GLN A 461 -26.61 -1.02 7.26
C GLN A 461 -26.28 -2.43 6.77
N PRO A 462 -25.61 -3.27 7.58
CA PRO A 462 -25.28 -4.62 7.19
C PRO A 462 -26.56 -5.29 6.69
N LEU A 463 -26.51 -5.89 5.50
CA LEU A 463 -27.54 -6.83 5.08
C LEU A 463 -27.49 -7.98 6.07
N VAL A 464 -28.21 -7.86 7.19
CA VAL A 464 -28.51 -8.95 8.11
C VAL A 464 -29.47 -9.84 7.33
N VAL A 465 -28.93 -10.63 6.42
CA VAL A 465 -29.67 -11.71 5.78
C VAL A 465 -29.89 -12.73 6.88
N HIS A 466 -31.08 -12.71 7.49
CA HIS A 466 -31.52 -13.82 8.32
C HIS A 466 -31.42 -15.10 7.49
N PRO A 467 -30.83 -16.20 8.02
CA PRO A 467 -30.69 -17.46 7.28
C PRO A 467 -32.00 -18.09 6.76
N SER A 468 -33.15 -17.48 7.04
CA SER A 468 -34.49 -17.97 6.70
C SER A 468 -35.11 -17.37 5.44
N GLU A 469 -34.49 -16.40 4.74
CA GLU A 469 -35.10 -15.75 3.57
C GLU A 469 -34.33 -15.91 2.26
N CYS A 470 -33.82 -17.12 2.00
CA CYS A 470 -33.49 -17.55 0.63
C CYS A 470 -34.66 -18.34 0.04
N THR A 471 -35.76 -17.66 -0.32
CA THR A 471 -36.86 -18.28 -1.11
C THR A 471 -37.25 -17.50 -2.36
N ARG A 472 -36.56 -16.41 -2.71
CA ARG A 472 -36.74 -15.79 -4.04
C ARG A 472 -35.73 -16.34 -5.04
N ILE A 473 -36.18 -17.36 -5.77
CA ILE A 473 -35.65 -17.66 -7.09
C ILE A 473 -35.97 -16.43 -7.97
N PRO A 474 -34.99 -15.78 -8.60
CA PRO A 474 -35.24 -14.71 -9.56
C PRO A 474 -36.13 -15.18 -10.72
N GLU A 475 -37.10 -14.37 -11.14
CA GLU A 475 -38.11 -14.64 -12.19
C GLU A 475 -37.56 -14.89 -13.62
N TRP A 476 -36.26 -15.16 -13.80
CA TRP A 476 -35.70 -15.53 -15.11
C TRP A 476 -35.52 -17.04 -15.31
N HIS A 477 -36.00 -17.86 -14.37
CA HIS A 477 -36.12 -19.31 -14.53
C HIS A 477 -37.52 -19.80 -14.18
N ALA A 478 -38.50 -19.50 -15.05
CA ALA A 478 -39.76 -20.23 -15.10
C ALA A 478 -40.00 -20.71 -16.55
N GLU A 479 -39.81 -22.02 -16.71
CA GLU A 479 -40.56 -22.91 -17.60
C GLU A 479 -40.63 -22.61 -19.11
N ASN A 480 -39.85 -23.38 -19.87
CA ASN A 480 -40.37 -24.01 -21.09
C ASN A 480 -40.33 -25.53 -20.89
N SER A 481 -41.35 -26.07 -20.22
CA SER A 481 -41.73 -27.47 -20.32
C SER A 481 -43.08 -27.53 -21.04
N GLU A 482 -43.04 -27.51 -22.37
CA GLU A 482 -44.19 -27.88 -23.17
C GLU A 482 -44.50 -29.38 -22.98
N GLN A 483 -45.78 -29.63 -22.90
CA GLN A 483 -46.44 -30.90 -22.61
C GLN A 483 -46.22 -31.95 -23.71
N GLY A 484 -46.00 -33.20 -23.30
CA GLY A 484 -46.23 -34.38 -24.12
C GLY A 484 -46.84 -35.49 -23.26
N PRO A 485 -48.01 -36.08 -23.61
CA PRO A 485 -48.68 -37.04 -22.76
C PRO A 485 -48.28 -38.49 -23.11
N GLY A 486 -48.07 -39.35 -22.11
CA GLY A 486 -48.15 -40.80 -22.32
C GLY A 486 -47.34 -41.71 -21.40
N GLY A 487 -47.96 -42.18 -20.32
CA GLY A 487 -47.90 -43.59 -19.89
C GLY A 487 -46.81 -44.03 -18.88
N PRO A 488 -47.08 -45.01 -17.99
CA PRO A 488 -46.27 -45.30 -16.80
C PRO A 488 -45.43 -46.59 -16.89
N GLY A 489 -44.31 -46.65 -16.16
CA GLY A 489 -43.55 -47.87 -15.85
C GLY A 489 -42.31 -47.53 -15.01
N MET A 490 -42.29 -47.85 -13.71
CA MET A 490 -41.74 -49.06 -13.09
C MET A 490 -40.19 -49.20 -13.16
N HIS A 491 -39.60 -49.29 -11.96
CA HIS A 491 -38.37 -49.98 -11.54
C HIS A 491 -36.97 -49.32 -11.65
N ALA A 492 -36.35 -49.29 -10.46
CA ALA A 492 -34.99 -49.75 -10.11
C ALA A 492 -33.79 -48.79 -10.20
N GLU A 493 -33.22 -48.51 -9.01
CA GLU A 493 -31.77 -48.36 -8.75
C GLU A 493 -30.97 -49.55 -9.32
N PRO A 494 -29.67 -49.38 -9.70
CA PRO A 494 -28.59 -49.45 -8.71
C PRO A 494 -27.30 -48.62 -8.97
N GLU A 495 -26.58 -48.45 -7.85
CA GLU A 495 -25.13 -48.40 -7.57
C GLU A 495 -24.06 -48.36 -8.70
N GLY A 496 -22.97 -47.61 -8.42
CA GLY A 496 -21.60 -47.83 -8.94
C GLY A 496 -20.79 -46.52 -9.09
N MET A 497 -19.92 -46.13 -8.15
CA MET A 497 -18.47 -46.40 -8.04
C MET A 497 -17.53 -45.66 -9.02
N LEU A 498 -16.55 -44.93 -8.43
CA LEU A 498 -15.15 -44.66 -8.89
C LEU A 498 -14.99 -43.73 -10.12
N THR A 499 -13.98 -42.87 -10.33
CA THR A 499 -12.69 -42.51 -9.71
C THR A 499 -12.13 -41.28 -10.45
N GLU A 500 -11.24 -40.55 -9.77
CA GLU A 500 -10.10 -39.72 -10.25
C GLU A 500 -9.89 -39.48 -11.75
N VAL A 501 -9.63 -38.20 -12.08
CA VAL A 501 -8.37 -37.72 -12.69
C VAL A 501 -8.01 -36.39 -12.04
#